data_AF-A0A953TYC6-F1
#
_entry.id   AF-A0A953TYC6-F1
#
_cell.length_a   1.000
_cell.length_b   1.000
_cell.length_c   1.000
_cell.angle_alpha   90.00
_cell.angle_beta   90.00
_cell.angle_gamma   90.00
#
_symmetry.space_group_name_H-M   'P 1'
#
loop_
_entity.id
_entity.type
_entity.pdbx_description
1 polymer ?
#
loop_
_entity_poly.entity_id
_entity_poly.type
_entity_poly.pdbx_seq_one_letter_code
_entity_poly.pdbx_strand_id
1 'polypeptide(L)'
;MENLLLIPLVGLGLCLAYLAAQAFVEYAGIFIADAMYSFTELSDDISKGADNARQRRYREHRKREFLMWLNAKMGIGETSGFATDQVHEAQKQAPILRRLLKDEIPAMTLRCCKTHRLVGWASEAEYIYEVSGEPECRGLRERMVDLVEASVSMIQQYPFYLDDEILLQNLIVLRKRILPICRECPYLSHAVVEAPLLCPAAVIAGAKPEGDKCHDQRKRK
;
A
#
# COMPACT_ATOMS: atom_id res chain seq x y z
N MET A 1 12.51 76.56 41.70
CA MET A 1 12.75 75.17 42.10
C MET A 1 11.79 74.17 41.45
N GLU A 2 10.64 74.61 40.91
CA GLU A 2 9.65 73.71 40.27
C GLU A 2 10.15 73.05 38.97
N ASN A 3 11.05 73.69 38.21
CA ASN A 3 11.58 73.11 36.96
C ASN A 3 12.64 72.02 37.14
N LEU A 4 13.25 71.89 38.33
CA LEU A 4 14.25 70.84 38.57
C LEU A 4 13.63 69.46 38.84
N LEU A 5 12.37 69.41 39.29
CA LEU A 5 11.62 68.18 39.56
C LEU A 5 10.97 67.57 38.31
N LEU A 6 10.79 68.37 37.25
CA LEU A 6 10.22 67.93 35.97
C LEU A 6 11.17 67.02 35.18
N ILE A 7 12.48 67.27 35.25
CA ILE A 7 13.50 66.50 34.52
C ILE A 7 13.52 65.01 34.93
N PRO A 8 13.60 64.64 36.23
CA PRO A 8 13.58 63.24 36.62
C PRO A 8 12.24 62.55 36.35
N LEU A 9 11.12 63.27 36.42
CA LEU A 9 9.79 62.73 36.10
C LEU A 9 9.64 62.40 34.61
N VAL A 10 10.12 63.28 33.72
CA VAL A 10 10.14 63.01 32.27
C VAL A 10 11.08 61.85 31.96
N GLY A 11 12.24 61.78 32.60
CA GLY A 11 13.18 60.65 32.47
C GLY A 11 12.55 59.32 32.89
N LEU A 12 11.84 59.28 34.03
CA LEU A 12 11.09 58.11 34.50
C LEU A 12 9.98 57.70 33.53
N GLY A 13 9.22 58.67 33.01
CA GLY A 13 8.17 58.43 32.02
C GLY A 13 8.72 57.79 30.73
N LEU A 14 9.84 58.30 30.22
CA LEU A 14 10.50 57.74 29.03
C LEU A 14 11.06 56.33 29.28
N CYS A 15 11.66 56.09 30.45
CA CYS A 15 12.11 54.75 30.83
C CYS A 15 10.95 53.74 30.91
N LEU A 16 9.83 54.12 31.53
CA LEU A 16 8.64 53.26 31.60
C LEU A 16 8.05 52.99 30.22
N ALA A 17 8.00 54.00 29.34
CA ALA A 17 7.54 53.83 27.98
C ALA A 17 8.46 52.90 27.17
N TYR A 18 9.78 53.01 27.36
CA TYR A 18 10.75 52.13 26.71
C TYR A 18 10.62 50.67 27.17
N LEU A 19 10.50 50.44 28.48
CA LEU A 19 10.30 49.10 29.03
C LEU A 19 8.96 48.48 28.59
N ALA A 20 7.88 49.28 28.53
CA ALA A 20 6.60 48.84 28.02
C ALA A 20 6.68 48.47 26.53
N ALA A 21 7.41 49.25 25.72
CA ALA A 21 7.62 48.95 24.31
C ALA A 21 8.45 47.66 24.11
N GLN A 22 9.50 47.45 24.92
CA GLN A 22 10.27 46.20 24.88
C GLN A 22 9.42 44.99 25.27
N ALA A 23 8.66 45.09 26.35
CA ALA A 23 7.76 44.02 26.78
C ALA A 23 6.69 43.70 25.72
N PHE A 24 6.18 44.71 25.01
CA PHE A 24 5.23 44.52 23.92
C PHE A 24 5.86 43.79 22.73
N VAL A 25 7.10 44.13 22.35
CA VAL A 25 7.83 43.46 21.27
C VAL A 25 8.12 42.00 21.60
N GLU A 26 8.56 41.70 22.83
CA GLU A 26 8.81 40.33 23.27
C GLU A 26 7.52 39.51 23.30
N TYR A 27 6.43 40.08 23.83
CA TYR A 27 5.13 39.40 23.88
C TYR A 27 4.53 39.16 22.49
N ALA A 28 4.65 40.13 21.58
CA ALA A 28 4.22 39.99 20.20
C ALA A 28 5.04 38.90 19.47
N GLY A 29 6.34 38.80 19.74
CA GLY A 29 7.20 37.75 19.18
C GLY A 29 6.76 36.34 19.58
N ILE A 30 6.39 36.14 20.86
CA ILE A 30 5.88 34.85 21.35
C ILE A 30 4.56 34.49 20.64
N PHE A 31 3.65 35.45 20.51
CA PHE A 31 2.35 35.21 19.88
C PHE A 31 2.47 34.90 18.37
N ILE A 32 3.38 35.56 17.67
CA ILE A 32 3.66 35.29 16.25
C ILE A 32 4.31 33.92 16.08
N ALA A 33 5.25 33.54 16.94
CA ALA A 33 5.89 32.23 16.89
C ALA A 33 4.90 31.08 17.11
N ASP A 34 3.98 31.23 18.08
CA ASP A 34 2.93 30.24 18.37
C ASP A 34 1.92 30.12 17.21
N ALA A 35 1.54 31.26 16.61
CA ALA A 35 0.69 31.28 15.42
C ALA A 35 1.36 30.64 14.20
N MET A 36 2.66 30.87 14.00
CA MET A 36 3.42 30.23 12.92
C MET A 36 3.55 28.71 13.12
N TYR A 37 3.83 28.26 14.35
CA TYR A 37 3.91 26.83 14.67
C TYR A 37 2.58 26.11 14.41
N SER A 38 1.50 26.68 14.92
CA SER A 38 0.13 26.18 14.69
C SER A 38 -0.24 26.13 13.20
N PHE A 39 0.18 27.13 12.42
CA PHE A 39 -0.07 27.16 10.98
C PHE A 39 0.74 26.09 10.23
N THR A 40 1.99 25.86 10.62
CA THR A 40 2.81 24.80 10.01
C THR A 40 2.27 23.41 10.31
N GLU A 41 1.82 23.16 11.54
CA GLU A 41 1.23 21.88 11.95
C GLU A 41 -0.08 21.61 11.18
N LEU A 42 -0.95 22.63 11.08
CA LEU A 42 -2.18 22.55 10.29
C LEU A 42 -1.91 22.32 8.79
N SER A 43 -0.90 23.00 8.24
CA SER A 43 -0.50 22.82 6.84
C SER A 43 0.03 21.41 6.58
N ASP A 44 0.82 20.86 7.50
CA ASP A 44 1.38 19.52 7.38
C ASP A 44 0.28 18.45 7.47
N ASP A 45 -0.69 18.62 8.39
CA ASP A 45 -1.85 17.73 8.50
C ASP A 45 -2.78 17.81 7.28
N ILE A 46 -3.01 18.99 6.73
CA ILE A 46 -3.79 19.15 5.48
C ILE A 46 -3.07 18.47 4.32
N SER A 47 -1.74 18.62 4.22
CA SER A 47 -0.94 18.00 3.15
C SER A 47 -0.96 16.46 3.26
N LYS A 48 -0.76 15.92 4.45
CA LYS A 48 -0.86 14.48 4.75
C LYS A 48 -2.26 13.95 4.47
N GLY A 49 -3.30 14.70 4.85
CA GLY A 49 -4.69 14.37 4.55
C GLY A 49 -4.99 14.33 3.05
N ALA A 50 -4.49 15.31 2.30
CA ALA A 50 -4.63 15.39 0.85
C ALA A 50 -3.90 14.25 0.13
N ASP A 51 -2.67 13.92 0.56
CA ASP A 51 -1.89 12.82 0.01
C ASP A 51 -2.54 11.46 0.31
N ASN A 52 -3.05 11.26 1.52
CA ASN A 52 -3.81 10.05 1.87
C ASN A 52 -5.09 9.91 1.04
N ALA A 53 -5.82 11.01 0.84
CA ALA A 53 -7.02 11.01 0.00
C ALA A 53 -6.69 10.74 -1.48
N ARG A 54 -5.62 11.33 -2.01
CA ARG A 54 -5.13 11.10 -3.36
C ARG A 54 -4.69 9.64 -3.54
N GLN A 55 -3.95 9.10 -2.58
CA GLN A 55 -3.51 7.71 -2.59
C GLN A 55 -4.70 6.76 -2.51
N ARG A 56 -5.74 7.07 -1.72
CA ARG A 56 -6.98 6.30 -1.65
C ARG A 56 -7.72 6.29 -2.98
N ARG A 57 -7.94 7.45 -3.60
CA ARG A 57 -8.59 7.53 -4.93
C ARG A 57 -7.81 6.78 -5.99
N TYR A 58 -6.48 6.88 -5.96
CA TYR A 58 -5.61 6.14 -6.88
C TYR A 58 -5.77 4.62 -6.69
N ARG A 59 -5.80 4.13 -5.44
CA ARG A 59 -6.07 2.72 -5.14
C ARG A 59 -7.46 2.29 -5.60
N GLU A 60 -8.49 3.10 -5.35
CA GLU A 60 -9.87 2.81 -5.78
C GLU A 60 -9.99 2.76 -7.31
N HIS A 61 -9.38 3.71 -8.02
CA HIS A 61 -9.35 3.73 -9.49
C HIS A 61 -8.67 2.48 -10.04
N ARG A 62 -7.47 2.15 -9.57
CA ARG A 62 -6.78 0.94 -10.02
C ARG A 62 -7.50 -0.33 -9.66
N LYS A 63 -8.12 -0.41 -8.48
CA LYS A 63 -8.94 -1.55 -8.09
C LYS A 63 -10.09 -1.73 -9.08
N ARG A 64 -10.72 -0.64 -9.53
CA ARG A 64 -11.76 -0.69 -10.56
C ARG A 64 -11.23 -1.19 -11.90
N GLU A 65 -10.11 -0.64 -12.39
CA GLU A 65 -9.47 -1.11 -13.63
C GLU A 65 -9.08 -2.58 -13.55
N PHE A 66 -8.54 -3.00 -12.40
CA PHE A 66 -8.17 -4.38 -12.14
C PHE A 66 -9.39 -5.30 -12.14
N LEU A 67 -10.50 -4.91 -11.49
CA LEU A 67 -11.75 -5.66 -11.50
C LEU A 67 -12.34 -5.75 -12.92
N MET A 68 -12.24 -4.68 -13.73
CA MET A 68 -12.64 -4.71 -15.13
C MET A 68 -11.80 -5.69 -15.95
N TRP A 69 -10.47 -5.63 -15.79
CA TRP A 69 -9.55 -6.59 -16.43
C TRP A 69 -9.84 -8.03 -16.00
N LEU A 70 -10.10 -8.25 -14.71
CA LEU A 70 -10.43 -9.56 -14.16
C LEU A 70 -11.75 -10.06 -14.76
N ASN A 71 -12.79 -9.24 -14.78
CA ASN A 71 -14.08 -9.59 -15.37
C ASN A 71 -13.95 -9.92 -16.86
N ALA A 72 -13.18 -9.12 -17.62
CA ALA A 72 -12.92 -9.39 -19.04
C ALA A 72 -12.17 -10.71 -19.27
N LYS A 73 -11.22 -11.04 -18.39
CA LYS A 73 -10.46 -12.31 -18.47
C LYS A 73 -11.29 -13.53 -18.06
N MET A 74 -12.30 -13.33 -17.21
CA MET A 74 -13.11 -14.39 -16.61
C MET A 74 -14.50 -14.56 -17.24
N GLY A 75 -15.00 -13.61 -18.02
CA GLY A 75 -16.24 -13.73 -18.81
C GLY A 75 -17.55 -13.61 -17.99
N ILE A 76 -17.54 -12.87 -16.88
CA ILE A 76 -18.73 -12.74 -15.98
C ILE A 76 -19.68 -11.66 -16.52
N GLY A 77 -20.88 -12.06 -16.94
CA GLY A 77 -22.02 -11.17 -17.21
C GLY A 77 -23.06 -11.20 -16.08
N GLU A 78 -23.64 -10.04 -15.77
CA GLU A 78 -24.61 -9.80 -14.67
C GLU A 78 -25.79 -10.78 -14.67
N THR A 79 -26.19 -11.27 -13.48
CA THR A 79 -27.43 -12.06 -13.30
C THR A 79 -28.20 -11.66 -12.04
N SER A 80 -29.54 -11.67 -12.14
CA SER A 80 -30.52 -11.18 -11.17
C SER A 80 -31.70 -12.15 -10.95
N GLY A 81 -32.05 -12.44 -9.69
CA GLY A 81 -33.21 -13.26 -9.28
C GLY A 81 -32.94 -14.07 -8.00
N PHE A 82 -33.91 -14.81 -7.44
CA PHE A 82 -33.83 -15.47 -6.10
C PHE A 82 -33.81 -17.01 -6.16
N ALA A 83 -33.04 -17.63 -5.24
CA ALA A 83 -32.83 -19.08 -4.98
C ALA A 83 -32.37 -19.95 -6.16
N THR A 84 -33.14 -20.05 -7.25
CA THR A 84 -32.69 -20.65 -8.53
C THR A 84 -31.45 -19.92 -9.04
N ASP A 85 -31.43 -18.62 -8.80
CA ASP A 85 -30.33 -17.71 -9.08
C ASP A 85 -29.10 -17.93 -8.23
N GLN A 86 -29.22 -18.37 -6.97
CA GLN A 86 -28.04 -18.66 -6.17
C GLN A 86 -27.31 -19.89 -6.72
N VAL A 87 -28.05 -20.92 -7.13
CA VAL A 87 -27.48 -22.10 -7.79
C VAL A 87 -26.89 -21.74 -9.15
N HIS A 88 -27.60 -20.93 -9.94
CA HIS A 88 -27.12 -20.48 -11.25
C HIS A 88 -25.89 -19.55 -11.15
N GLU A 89 -25.90 -18.62 -10.20
CA GLU A 89 -24.77 -17.72 -9.92
C GLU A 89 -23.58 -18.52 -9.38
N ALA A 90 -23.80 -19.49 -8.50
CA ALA A 90 -22.75 -20.41 -8.07
C ALA A 90 -22.17 -21.22 -9.24
N GLN A 91 -23.01 -21.72 -10.16
CA GLN A 91 -22.54 -22.42 -11.36
C GLN A 91 -21.68 -21.53 -12.26
N LYS A 92 -22.00 -20.24 -12.38
CA LYS A 92 -21.18 -19.25 -13.10
C LYS A 92 -19.86 -18.94 -12.38
N GLN A 93 -19.90 -18.75 -11.07
CA GLN A 93 -18.74 -18.34 -10.27
C GLN A 93 -17.76 -19.49 -9.98
N ALA A 94 -18.23 -20.73 -9.84
CA ALA A 94 -17.40 -21.88 -9.48
C ALA A 94 -16.19 -22.12 -10.43
N PRO A 95 -16.34 -22.16 -11.78
CA PRO A 95 -15.19 -22.35 -12.67
C PRO A 95 -14.19 -21.18 -12.57
N ILE A 96 -14.70 -19.99 -12.29
CA ILE A 96 -13.92 -18.76 -12.17
C ILE A 96 -13.08 -18.78 -10.91
N LEU A 97 -13.69 -19.07 -9.76
CA LEU A 97 -12.99 -19.24 -8.49
C LEU A 97 -11.94 -20.35 -8.58
N ARG A 98 -12.25 -21.47 -9.24
CA ARG A 98 -11.30 -22.58 -9.43
C ARG A 98 -10.08 -22.13 -10.23
N ARG A 99 -10.27 -21.46 -11.36
CA ARG A 99 -9.15 -20.94 -12.18
C ARG A 99 -8.36 -19.87 -11.44
N LEU A 100 -9.03 -18.98 -10.71
CA LEU A 100 -8.41 -17.93 -9.90
C LEU A 100 -7.47 -18.53 -8.85
N LEU A 101 -7.95 -19.53 -8.11
CA LEU A 101 -7.23 -20.18 -7.02
C LEU A 101 -6.12 -21.12 -7.52
N LYS A 102 -6.38 -21.91 -8.56
CA LYS A 102 -5.43 -22.93 -9.05
C LYS A 102 -4.37 -22.38 -9.99
N ASP A 103 -4.69 -21.35 -10.77
CA ASP A 103 -3.84 -20.91 -11.87
C ASP A 103 -3.37 -19.46 -11.69
N GLU A 104 -4.30 -18.52 -11.50
CA GLU A 104 -3.97 -17.09 -11.58
C GLU A 104 -3.19 -16.57 -10.37
N ILE A 105 -3.58 -16.94 -9.14
CA ILE A 105 -2.85 -16.56 -7.92
C ILE A 105 -1.43 -17.16 -7.90
N PRO A 106 -1.23 -18.46 -8.17
CA PRO A 106 0.11 -19.04 -8.27
C PRO A 106 0.96 -18.40 -9.37
N ALA A 107 0.38 -18.15 -10.55
CA ALA A 107 1.10 -17.51 -11.65
C ALA A 107 1.50 -16.07 -11.32
N MET A 108 0.61 -15.29 -10.70
CA MET A 108 0.89 -13.91 -10.33
C MET A 108 1.95 -13.81 -9.23
N THR A 109 1.89 -14.67 -8.21
CA THR A 109 2.93 -14.72 -7.15
C THR A 109 4.30 -15.08 -7.74
N LEU A 110 4.36 -16.05 -8.65
CA LEU A 110 5.60 -16.42 -9.35
C LEU A 110 6.13 -15.24 -10.19
N ARG A 111 5.25 -14.56 -10.95
CA ARG A 111 5.62 -13.40 -11.75
C ARG A 111 6.19 -12.27 -10.90
N CYS A 112 5.62 -12.04 -9.72
CA CYS A 112 6.12 -11.06 -8.76
C CYS A 112 7.55 -11.40 -8.30
N CYS A 113 7.80 -12.65 -7.88
CA CYS A 113 9.13 -13.12 -7.46
C CYS A 113 10.18 -12.97 -8.58
N LYS A 114 9.81 -13.39 -9.80
CA LYS A 114 10.66 -13.28 -10.99
C LYS A 114 11.00 -11.83 -11.31
N THR A 115 10.03 -10.92 -11.21
CA THR A 115 10.26 -9.51 -11.54
C THR A 115 11.17 -8.84 -10.52
N HIS A 116 10.95 -9.08 -9.22
CA HIS A 116 11.85 -8.58 -8.19
C HIS A 116 13.30 -9.03 -8.40
N ARG A 117 13.51 -10.31 -8.74
CA ARG A 117 14.85 -10.82 -9.07
C ARG A 117 15.41 -10.20 -10.34
N LEU A 118 14.62 -10.15 -11.42
CA LEU A 118 15.07 -9.59 -12.70
C LEU A 118 15.50 -8.13 -12.57
N VAL A 119 14.68 -7.30 -11.89
CA VAL A 119 15.00 -5.89 -11.66
C VAL A 119 16.20 -5.77 -10.73
N GLY A 120 16.27 -6.56 -9.65
CA GLY A 120 17.43 -6.58 -8.75
C GLY A 120 18.74 -6.89 -9.48
N TRP A 121 18.73 -7.90 -10.35
CA TRP A 121 19.89 -8.26 -11.19
C TRP A 121 20.24 -7.17 -12.21
N ALA A 122 19.23 -6.57 -12.86
CA ALA A 122 19.44 -5.54 -13.86
C ALA A 122 19.99 -4.23 -13.27
N SER A 123 19.62 -3.92 -12.03
CA SER A 123 20.08 -2.74 -11.28
C SER A 123 21.35 -2.98 -10.47
N GLU A 124 21.95 -4.18 -10.54
CA GLU A 124 23.12 -4.58 -9.74
C GLU A 124 22.91 -4.38 -8.23
N ALA A 125 21.65 -4.50 -7.76
CA ALA A 125 21.30 -4.33 -6.36
C ALA A 125 21.84 -5.50 -5.51
N GLU A 126 22.26 -5.20 -4.28
CA GLU A 126 22.69 -6.23 -3.34
C GLU A 126 21.47 -6.94 -2.75
N TYR A 127 20.43 -6.17 -2.41
CA TYR A 127 19.20 -6.66 -1.80
C TYR A 127 17.95 -6.31 -2.59
N ILE A 128 16.92 -7.16 -2.50
CA ILE A 128 15.67 -6.97 -3.24
C ILE A 128 14.89 -5.71 -2.77
N TYR A 129 15.04 -5.29 -1.50
CA TYR A 129 14.35 -4.09 -1.01
C TYR A 129 14.78 -2.81 -1.73
N GLU A 130 16.03 -2.77 -2.24
CA GLU A 130 16.61 -1.59 -2.92
C GLU A 130 15.85 -1.27 -4.21
N VAL A 131 15.41 -2.32 -4.92
CA VAL A 131 14.61 -2.21 -6.15
C VAL A 131 13.11 -2.35 -5.92
N SER A 132 12.66 -2.47 -4.66
CA SER A 132 11.25 -2.73 -4.37
C SER A 132 10.33 -1.55 -4.69
N GLY A 133 10.90 -0.34 -4.74
CA GLY A 133 10.21 0.90 -5.11
C GLY A 133 10.05 1.11 -6.62
N GLU A 134 10.79 0.35 -7.44
CA GLU A 134 10.71 0.43 -8.90
C GLU A 134 9.27 0.15 -9.39
N PRO A 135 8.79 0.84 -10.44
CA PRO A 135 7.38 0.82 -10.83
C PRO A 135 6.90 -0.59 -11.19
N GLU A 136 7.75 -1.44 -11.78
CA GLU A 136 7.44 -2.83 -12.12
C GLU A 136 7.27 -3.68 -10.86
N CYS A 137 8.20 -3.56 -9.91
CA CYS A 137 8.22 -4.26 -8.64
C CYS A 137 7.01 -3.87 -7.79
N ARG A 138 6.85 -2.57 -7.54
CA ARG A 138 5.75 -2.02 -6.75
C ARG A 138 4.40 -2.33 -7.39
N GLY A 139 4.27 -2.07 -8.69
CA GLY A 139 3.01 -2.26 -9.42
C GLY A 139 2.59 -3.73 -9.49
N LEU A 140 3.54 -4.69 -9.59
CA LEU A 140 3.20 -6.12 -9.51
C LEU A 140 2.81 -6.56 -8.09
N ARG A 141 3.53 -6.10 -7.07
CA ARG A 141 3.19 -6.41 -5.68
C ARG A 141 1.80 -5.89 -5.32
N GLU A 142 1.49 -4.65 -5.69
CA GLU A 142 0.16 -4.08 -5.46
C GLU A 142 -0.92 -4.85 -6.23
N ARG A 143 -0.70 -5.20 -7.51
CA ARG A 143 -1.63 -6.06 -8.28
C ARG A 143 -1.83 -7.44 -7.66
N MET A 144 -0.79 -8.03 -7.09
CA MET A 144 -0.87 -9.31 -6.38
C MET A 144 -1.74 -9.19 -5.12
N VAL A 145 -1.60 -8.09 -4.36
CA VAL A 145 -2.46 -7.78 -3.21
C VAL A 145 -3.91 -7.58 -3.66
N ASP A 146 -4.14 -6.75 -4.69
CA ASP A 146 -5.47 -6.48 -5.25
C ASP A 146 -6.15 -7.77 -5.74
N LEU A 147 -5.41 -8.66 -6.40
CA LEU A 147 -5.90 -9.97 -6.85
C LEU A 147 -6.38 -10.83 -5.68
N VAL A 148 -5.60 -10.91 -4.60
CA VAL A 148 -5.95 -11.73 -3.43
C VAL A 148 -7.13 -11.12 -2.68
N GLU A 149 -7.18 -9.80 -2.52
CA GLU A 149 -8.32 -9.11 -1.91
C GLU A 149 -9.61 -9.31 -2.72
N ALA A 150 -9.54 -9.18 -4.05
CA ALA A 150 -10.67 -9.46 -4.93
C ALA A 150 -11.11 -10.92 -4.83
N SER A 151 -10.16 -11.86 -4.80
CA SER A 151 -10.45 -13.30 -4.63
C SER A 151 -11.15 -13.59 -3.31
N VAL A 152 -10.70 -12.99 -2.21
CA VAL A 152 -11.36 -13.10 -0.90
C VAL A 152 -12.79 -12.58 -0.97
N SER A 153 -12.99 -11.40 -1.58
CA SER A 153 -14.33 -10.82 -1.75
C SER A 153 -15.24 -11.70 -2.60
N MET A 154 -14.73 -12.28 -3.69
CA MET A 154 -15.51 -13.17 -4.56
C MET A 154 -15.92 -14.45 -3.83
N ILE A 155 -15.01 -15.07 -3.07
CA ILE A 155 -15.34 -16.28 -2.30
C ILE A 155 -16.37 -15.96 -1.20
N GLN A 156 -16.27 -14.80 -0.55
CA GLN A 156 -17.24 -14.38 0.47
C GLN A 156 -18.64 -14.09 -0.11
N GLN A 157 -18.72 -13.74 -1.38
CA GLN A 157 -19.98 -13.51 -2.10
C GLN A 157 -20.55 -14.79 -2.73
N TYR A 158 -19.77 -15.87 -2.78
CA TYR A 158 -20.19 -17.14 -3.35
C TYR A 158 -21.28 -17.78 -2.46
N PRO A 159 -22.48 -18.09 -2.99
CA PRO A 159 -23.63 -18.46 -2.17
C PRO A 159 -23.43 -19.67 -1.24
N PHE A 160 -22.57 -20.62 -1.63
CA PHE A 160 -22.35 -21.89 -0.93
C PHE A 160 -20.93 -22.03 -0.37
N TYR A 161 -20.25 -20.92 -0.04
CA TYR A 161 -18.83 -21.00 0.35
C TYR A 161 -18.61 -21.69 1.70
N LEU A 162 -19.64 -21.74 2.56
CA LEU A 162 -19.60 -22.46 3.83
C LEU A 162 -19.81 -23.97 3.65
N ASP A 163 -20.49 -24.37 2.57
CA ASP A 163 -20.77 -25.78 2.25
C ASP A 163 -19.66 -26.41 1.39
N ASP A 164 -18.83 -25.60 0.75
CA ASP A 164 -17.65 -26.03 0.00
C ASP A 164 -16.37 -25.89 0.85
N GLU A 165 -15.96 -26.98 1.50
CA GLU A 165 -14.77 -27.02 2.37
C GLU A 165 -13.50 -26.54 1.68
N ILE A 166 -13.36 -26.80 0.37
CA ILE A 166 -12.20 -26.39 -0.41
C ILE A 166 -12.19 -24.87 -0.57
N LEU A 167 -13.33 -24.26 -0.89
CA LEU A 167 -13.43 -22.79 -0.97
C LEU A 167 -13.22 -22.13 0.39
N LEU A 168 -13.77 -22.70 1.47
CA LEU A 168 -13.55 -22.20 2.83
C LEU A 168 -12.08 -22.27 3.23
N GLN A 169 -11.40 -23.40 2.96
CA GLN A 169 -9.97 -23.55 3.19
C GLN A 169 -9.17 -22.50 2.41
N ASN A 170 -9.47 -22.30 1.12
CA ASN A 170 -8.80 -21.30 0.30
C ASN A 170 -9.04 -19.88 0.81
N LEU A 171 -10.26 -19.54 1.23
CA LEU A 171 -10.57 -18.24 1.85
C LEU A 171 -9.71 -18.01 3.09
N ILE A 172 -9.58 -19.01 3.97
CA ILE A 172 -8.74 -18.94 5.17
C ILE A 172 -7.27 -18.73 4.77
N VAL A 173 -6.75 -19.52 3.85
CA VAL A 173 -5.35 -19.43 3.39
C VAL A 173 -5.05 -18.06 2.77
N LEU A 174 -5.93 -17.57 1.89
CA LEU A 174 -5.77 -16.27 1.26
C LEU A 174 -5.78 -15.13 2.29
N ARG A 175 -6.79 -15.11 3.16
CA ARG A 175 -7.00 -14.02 4.13
C ARG A 175 -5.98 -14.02 5.26
N LYS A 176 -5.61 -15.20 5.78
CA LYS A 176 -4.78 -15.33 6.98
C LYS A 176 -3.30 -15.55 6.69
N ARG A 177 -2.93 -15.98 5.49
CA ARG A 177 -1.53 -16.27 5.14
C ARG A 177 -1.04 -15.44 3.96
N ILE A 178 -1.65 -15.61 2.78
CA ILE A 178 -1.11 -14.99 1.56
C ILE A 178 -1.21 -13.46 1.63
N LEU A 179 -2.37 -12.90 2.00
CA LEU A 179 -2.57 -11.45 2.00
C LEU A 179 -1.65 -10.71 2.98
N PRO A 180 -1.51 -11.11 4.26
CA PRO A 180 -0.53 -10.48 5.16
C PRO A 180 0.91 -10.60 4.65
N ILE A 181 1.31 -11.77 4.14
CA ILE A 181 2.65 -11.98 3.58
C ILE A 181 2.90 -11.06 2.40
N CYS A 182 1.95 -10.89 1.47
CA CYS A 182 2.14 -9.98 0.33
C CYS A 182 2.21 -8.50 0.76
N ARG A 183 1.45 -8.12 1.80
CA ARG A 183 1.46 -6.76 2.36
C ARG A 183 2.75 -6.42 3.09
N GLU A 184 3.39 -7.40 3.73
CA GLU A 184 4.66 -7.24 4.47
C GLU A 184 5.77 -8.08 3.83
N CYS A 185 5.80 -8.12 2.49
CA CYS A 185 6.60 -9.03 1.67
C CYS A 185 7.98 -9.37 2.25
N PRO A 186 8.14 -10.55 2.90
CA PRO A 186 9.42 -10.94 3.50
C PRO A 186 10.46 -11.27 2.41
N TYR A 187 10.02 -11.45 1.16
CA TYR A 187 10.91 -11.70 0.04
C TYR A 187 11.87 -10.53 -0.23
N LEU A 188 11.51 -9.32 0.21
CA LEU A 188 12.31 -8.12 -0.01
C LEU A 188 13.60 -8.09 0.82
N SER A 189 13.69 -8.88 1.91
CA SER A 189 14.89 -8.92 2.76
C SER A 189 15.98 -9.84 2.22
N HIS A 190 15.73 -10.60 1.15
CA HIS A 190 16.76 -11.46 0.56
C HIS A 190 17.77 -10.66 -0.25
N ALA A 191 19.04 -11.09 -0.18
CA ALA A 191 20.06 -10.70 -1.14
C ALA A 191 19.64 -11.19 -2.54
N VAL A 192 19.89 -10.38 -3.57
CA VAL A 192 19.46 -10.65 -4.96
C VAL A 192 20.02 -11.99 -5.48
N VAL A 193 21.25 -12.33 -5.08
CA VAL A 193 21.95 -13.55 -5.50
C VAL A 193 21.50 -14.81 -4.75
N GLU A 194 20.96 -14.65 -3.54
CA GLU A 194 20.51 -15.75 -2.67
C GLU A 194 18.97 -15.88 -2.63
N ALA A 195 18.24 -14.95 -3.27
CA ALA A 195 16.79 -14.93 -3.25
C ALA A 195 16.20 -16.26 -3.78
N PRO A 196 15.34 -16.94 -2.99
CA PRO A 196 14.77 -18.21 -3.40
C PRO A 196 13.91 -18.06 -4.66
N LEU A 197 13.74 -19.14 -5.44
CA LEU A 197 12.90 -19.10 -6.64
C LEU A 197 11.43 -18.74 -6.33
N LEU A 198 10.97 -19.08 -5.13
CA LEU A 198 9.61 -18.87 -4.66
C LEU A 198 9.63 -18.11 -3.33
N CYS A 199 8.77 -17.09 -3.21
CA CYS A 199 8.50 -16.47 -1.91
C CYS A 199 7.56 -17.33 -1.06
N PRO A 200 7.44 -17.07 0.25
CA PRO A 200 6.52 -17.81 1.12
C PRO A 200 5.06 -17.82 0.62
N ALA A 201 4.57 -16.70 0.08
CA ALA A 201 3.23 -16.62 -0.50
C ALA A 201 3.08 -17.52 -1.75
N ALA A 202 4.11 -17.58 -2.60
CA ALA A 202 4.12 -18.44 -3.79
C ALA A 202 4.09 -19.93 -3.41
N VAL A 203 4.86 -20.33 -2.40
CA VAL A 203 4.84 -21.70 -1.86
C VAL A 203 3.45 -22.06 -1.34
N ILE A 204 2.84 -21.18 -0.54
CA ILE A 204 1.50 -21.39 0.02
C ILE A 204 0.43 -21.44 -1.08
N ALA A 205 0.57 -20.62 -2.12
CA ALA A 205 -0.32 -20.64 -3.27
C ALA A 205 -0.17 -21.93 -4.11
N GLY A 206 0.88 -22.74 -3.89
CA GLY A 206 1.15 -23.92 -4.71
C GLY A 206 1.78 -23.57 -6.06
N ALA A 207 2.44 -22.40 -6.17
CA ALA A 207 3.24 -22.06 -7.33
C ALA A 207 4.36 -23.08 -7.52
N LYS A 208 4.55 -23.53 -8.75
CA LYS A 208 5.65 -24.41 -9.12
C LYS A 208 6.73 -23.55 -9.78
N PRO A 209 8.01 -23.70 -9.40
CA PRO A 209 9.06 -23.05 -10.15
C PRO A 209 9.03 -23.64 -11.56
N GLU A 210 8.93 -22.80 -12.58
CA GLU A 210 9.18 -23.26 -13.94
C GLU A 210 10.59 -23.84 -13.95
N GLY A 211 10.73 -25.10 -14.37
CA GLY A 211 12.02 -25.77 -14.39
C GLY A 211 13.07 -24.87 -15.05
N ASP A 212 14.16 -24.62 -14.33
CA ASP A 212 15.26 -23.70 -14.64
C ASP A 212 15.95 -24.04 -15.98
N LYS A 213 15.28 -23.84 -17.10
CA LYS A 213 15.89 -24.00 -18.42
C LYS A 213 16.60 -22.73 -18.91
N CYS A 214 16.53 -21.62 -18.17
CA CYS A 214 16.82 -20.31 -18.76
C CYS A 214 18.17 -19.66 -18.42
N HIS A 215 18.89 -19.99 -17.33
CA HIS A 215 20.06 -19.17 -16.93
C HIS A 215 21.35 -19.87 -16.46
N ASP A 216 21.47 -21.20 -16.56
CA ASP A 216 22.74 -21.88 -16.25
C ASP A 216 23.78 -21.80 -17.41
N GLN A 217 24.02 -20.61 -17.95
CA GLN A 217 25.03 -20.36 -18.99
C GLN A 217 26.15 -19.40 -18.58
N ARG A 218 26.18 -18.89 -17.34
CA ARG A 218 27.20 -17.90 -16.92
C ARG A 218 28.16 -18.33 -15.80
N LYS A 219 28.11 -19.58 -15.32
CA LYS A 219 29.13 -20.14 -14.40
C LYS A 219 30.28 -20.90 -15.10
N ARG A 220 30.59 -20.57 -16.36
CA ARG A 220 31.79 -21.06 -17.06
C ARG A 220 32.47 -19.90 -17.79
N LYS A 221 33.22 -19.08 -17.07
CA LYS A 221 34.43 -18.40 -17.54
C LYS A 221 35.17 -17.80 -16.34
#